data_AF-A0A1M6RIK0-F1
#
_entry.id   AF-A0A1M6RIK0-F1
#
_cell.length_a   1.000
_cell.length_b   1.000
_cell.length_c   1.000
_cell.angle_alpha   90.00
_cell.angle_beta   90.00
_cell.angle_gamma   90.00
#
_symmetry.space_group_name_H-M   'P 1'
#
loop_
_entity.id
_entity.type
_entity.pdbx_description
1 polymer ?
#
loop_
_entity_poly.entity_id
_entity_poly.type
_entity_poly.pdbx_seq_one_letter_code
_entity_poly.pdbx_strand_id
1 'polypeptide(L)' 'MANYPKMHVKCSVSNCKYNKNNYCHADKLEVNAIGDGYALTSEGTACSTFVSSVDNNKTY' A
#
# COMPACT_ATOMS: atom_id res chain seq x y z
N MET A 1 -16.49 -7.86 -16.77
CA MET A 1 -15.62 -8.00 -15.58
C MET A 1 -14.34 -7.25 -15.88
N ALA A 2 -13.91 -6.34 -15.01
CA ALA A 2 -12.75 -5.51 -15.30
C ALA A 2 -11.45 -6.34 -15.24
N ASN A 3 -10.61 -6.20 -16.25
CA ASN A 3 -9.37 -6.96 -16.43
C ASN A 3 -8.19 -6.18 -15.84
N TYR A 4 -8.05 -6.17 -14.52
CA TYR A 4 -6.92 -5.51 -13.85
C TYR A 4 -5.72 -6.46 -13.73
N PRO A 5 -4.49 -5.94 -13.85
CA PRO A 5 -3.29 -6.74 -13.64
C PRO A 5 -3.25 -7.31 -12.21
N LYS A 6 -2.87 -8.58 -12.09
CA LYS A 6 -2.61 -9.25 -10.81
C LYS A 6 -1.12 -9.52 -10.70
N MET A 7 -0.50 -9.05 -9.61
CA MET A 7 0.91 -9.31 -9.32
C MET A 7 1.14 -9.45 -7.82
N HIS A 8 2.18 -10.17 -7.43
CA HIS A 8 2.65 -10.19 -6.05
C HIS A 8 3.38 -8.89 -5.72
N VAL A 9 2.94 -8.18 -4.69
CA VAL A 9 3.51 -6.90 -4.27
C VAL A 9 4.36 -7.15 -3.04
N LYS A 10 5.67 -6.90 -3.12
CA LYS A 10 6.55 -6.98 -1.96
C LYS A 10 6.15 -5.88 -0.95
N CYS A 11 6.05 -6.24 0.31
CA CYS A 11 5.76 -5.31 1.40
C CYS A 11 6.76 -5.56 2.52
N SER A 12 7.70 -4.63 2.74
CA SER A 12 8.66 -4.71 3.84
C SER A 12 8.13 -4.10 5.14
N VAL A 13 6.95 -3.48 5.11
CA VAL A 13 6.35 -2.81 6.27
C VAL A 13 5.83 -3.87 7.25
N SER A 14 6.56 -4.09 8.33
CA SER A 14 6.33 -5.20 9.27
C SER A 14 5.01 -5.10 10.03
N ASN A 15 4.51 -3.88 10.25
CA ASN A 15 3.22 -3.61 10.88
C ASN A 15 2.08 -3.42 9.86
N CYS A 16 2.26 -3.75 8.59
CA CYS A 16 1.14 -3.75 7.65
C CYS A 16 0.25 -4.97 7.92
N LYS A 17 -1.04 -4.74 8.16
CA LYS A 17 -2.06 -5.78 8.37
C LYS A 17 -2.14 -6.78 7.21
N TYR A 18 -1.76 -6.34 6.01
CA TYR A 18 -1.76 -7.17 4.81
C TYR A 18 -0.40 -7.80 4.50
N ASN A 19 0.63 -7.53 5.31
CA ASN A 19 1.93 -8.17 5.14
C ASN A 19 1.88 -9.62 5.64
N LYS A 20 2.13 -10.55 4.72
CA LYS A 20 2.39 -11.95 5.03
C LYS A 20 3.66 -12.37 4.30
N ASN A 21 4.67 -12.79 5.06
CA ASN A 21 5.96 -13.24 4.53
C ASN A 21 6.66 -12.21 3.61
N ASN A 22 6.59 -10.92 3.94
CA ASN A 22 7.12 -9.80 3.15
C ASN A 22 6.39 -9.53 1.81
N TYR A 23 5.14 -9.98 1.68
CA TYR A 23 4.27 -9.69 0.54
C TYR A 23 2.94 -9.10 1.02
N CYS A 24 2.39 -8.15 0.28
CA CYS A 24 1.07 -7.58 0.52
C CYS A 24 -0.01 -8.51 -0.05
N HIS A 25 -1.00 -8.82 0.78
CA HIS A 25 -2.16 -9.64 0.42
C HIS A 25 -3.48 -8.84 0.41
N ALA A 26 -3.41 -7.52 0.25
CA ALA A 26 -4.60 -6.69 0.09
C ALA A 26 -5.30 -7.00 -1.25
N ASP A 27 -6.64 -7.02 -1.25
CA ASP A 27 -7.43 -7.31 -2.46
C ASP A 27 -7.24 -6.27 -3.58
N LYS A 28 -6.90 -5.03 -3.20
CA LYS A 28 -6.59 -3.92 -4.11
C LYS A 28 -5.40 -3.15 -3.58
N LEU A 29 -4.44 -2.82 -4.44
CA LEU A 29 -3.38 -1.86 -4.10
C LEU A 29 -3.75 -0.47 -4.62
N GLU A 30 -3.65 0.54 -3.77
CA GLU A 30 -3.82 1.94 -4.14
C GLU A 30 -2.59 2.71 -3.69
N VAL A 31 -1.93 3.35 -4.65
CA VAL A 31 -0.73 4.16 -4.45
C VAL A 31 -1.06 5.57 -4.89
N ASN A 32 -0.87 6.53 -3.99
CA ASN A 32 -1.15 7.93 -4.21
C ASN A 32 0.11 8.77 -3.97
N ALA A 33 0.15 9.98 -4.51
CA ALA A 33 1.16 10.95 -4.12
C ALA A 33 0.91 11.45 -2.68
N ILE A 34 1.98 11.81 -1.99
CA ILE A 34 1.92 12.47 -0.68
C ILE A 34 1.98 13.99 -0.92
N GLY A 35 1.08 14.75 -0.30
CA GLY A 35 1.09 16.21 -0.36
C GLY A 35 0.23 16.80 -1.47
N ASP A 36 0.85 17.46 -2.45
CA ASP A 36 0.20 18.29 -3.47
C ASP A 36 -0.44 17.50 -4.63
N GLY A 37 -0.39 16.17 -4.58
CA GLY A 37 -0.93 15.29 -5.60
C GLY A 37 0.06 14.89 -6.70
N TYR A 38 1.32 15.36 -6.65
CA TYR A 38 2.34 15.03 -7.65
C TYR A 38 3.58 14.39 -7.01
N ALA A 39 3.86 13.14 -7.39
CA ALA A 39 5.07 12.44 -6.97
C ALA A 39 6.14 12.50 -8.06
N LEU A 40 7.33 13.05 -7.72
CA LEU A 40 8.50 13.06 -8.61
C LEU A 40 9.44 11.87 -8.35
N THR A 41 9.37 11.30 -7.16
CA THR A 41 10.18 10.15 -6.72
C THR A 41 9.29 9.16 -5.98
N SER A 42 9.78 7.93 -5.78
CA SER A 42 9.06 6.94 -4.98
C SER A 42 8.85 7.37 -3.53
N GLU A 43 9.71 8.24 -2.99
CA GLU A 43 9.56 8.81 -1.65
C GLU A 43 8.33 9.70 -1.53
N GLY A 44 7.89 10.32 -2.63
CA GLY A 44 6.66 11.11 -2.70
C GLY A 44 5.40 10.26 -2.88
N THR A 45 5.48 8.93 -2.75
CA THR A 45 4.33 8.03 -2.91
C THR A 45 3.99 7.32 -1.59
N ALA A 46 2.70 7.13 -1.32
CA ALA A 46 2.19 6.35 -0.20
C ALA A 46 1.21 5.28 -0.68
N CYS A 47 1.24 4.12 -0.01
CA CYS A 47 0.24 3.08 -0.17
C CYS A 47 -0.98 3.41 0.71
N SER A 48 -2.03 3.98 0.13
CA SER A 48 -3.26 4.29 0.86
C SER A 48 -4.06 3.04 1.25
N THR A 49 -3.68 1.87 0.72
CA THR A 49 -4.19 0.58 1.22
C THR A 49 -3.49 0.08 2.49
N PHE A 50 -2.42 0.72 2.97
CA PHE A 50 -1.84 0.29 4.26
C PHE A 50 -2.96 0.32 5.34
N VAL A 51 -2.84 -0.57 6.31
CA VAL A 51 -3.58 -0.53 7.57
C VAL A 51 -2.59 -1.06 8.58
N SER A 52 -2.37 -0.33 9.67
CA SER A 52 -1.47 -0.81 10.71
C SER A 52 -2.12 -2.01 11.43
N SER A 53 -1.31 -3.02 11.73
CA SER A 53 -1.73 -4.17 12.55
C SER A 53 -1.76 -3.85 14.03
N VAL A 54 -1.12 -2.73 14.44
CA VAL A 54 -1.04 -2.26 15.83
C VAL A 54 -2.09 -1.18 16.10
N ASP A 55 -2.43 -0.40 15.08
CA ASP A 55 -3.47 0.63 15.13
C ASP A 55 -4.35 0.47 13.88
N ASN A 56 -5.64 0.17 14.06
CA ASN A 56 -6.55 -0.03 12.92
C ASN A 56 -7.00 1.30 12.30
N ASN A 57 -6.47 2.44 12.74
CA ASN A 57 -6.68 3.71 12.07
C ASN A 57 -5.94 3.73 10.72
N LYS A 58 -6.65 4.17 9.69
CA LYS A 58 -6.12 4.31 8.33
C LYS A 58 -5.33 5.62 8.28
N THR A 59 -4.02 5.54 8.53
CA THR A 59 -3.14 6.71 8.62
C THR A 59 -2.35 6.92 7.33
N TYR A 60 -2.84 7.81 6.45
CA TYR A 60 -2.06 8.61 5.47
C TYR A 60 -2.81 9.91 5.22
#